data_AF-A0A9E0LHA6-F1
#
_entry.id   AF-A0A9E0LHA6-F1
#
_cell.length_a   1.000
_cell.length_b   1.000
_cell.length_c   1.000
_cell.angle_alpha   90.00
_cell.angle_beta   90.00
_cell.angle_gamma   90.00
#
_symmetry.space_group_name_H-M   'P 1'
#
loop_
_entity.id
_entity.type
_entity.pdbx_description
1 polymer ?
#
loop_
_entity_poly.entity_id
_entity_poly.type
_entity_poly.pdbx_seq_one_letter_code
_entity_poly.pdbx_strand_id
1 'polypeptide(L)' 'GDALPAEREALEQAARAQLNARGWHTDYLSVRRRSDLLAPQPDDALVVLGAARLGATRLIDNLEI' A
#
# COMPACT_ATOMS: atom_id res chain seq x y z
N GLY A 1 -4.07 19.35 -4.24
CA GLY A 1 -5.40 19.23 -4.88
C GLY A 1 -6.04 17.94 -4.42
N ASP A 2 -7.34 17.95 -4.17
CA ASP A 2 -8.09 16.85 -3.53
C ASP A 2 -8.13 15.52 -4.30
N ALA A 3 -7.45 15.44 -5.45
CA ALA A 3 -7.33 14.23 -6.27
C ALA A 3 -6.31 13.21 -5.71
N LEU A 4 -5.25 13.67 -5.03
CA LEU A 4 -4.18 12.78 -4.55
C LEU A 4 -4.67 11.67 -3.61
N PRO A 5 -5.58 11.92 -2.64
CA PRO A 5 -6.11 10.86 -1.80
C PRO A 5 -6.90 9.80 -2.57
N ALA A 6 -7.77 10.24 -3.50
CA ALA A 6 -8.64 9.35 -4.27
C ALA A 6 -7.85 8.51 -5.29
N GLU A 7 -6.89 9.11 -5.99
CA GLU A 7 -6.01 8.41 -6.93
C GLU A 7 -5.14 7.37 -6.22
N ARG A 8 -4.59 7.74 -5.04
CA ARG A 8 -3.84 6.80 -4.19
C ARG A 8 -4.71 5.64 -3.74
N GLU A 9 -5.92 5.89 -3.24
CA GLU A 9 -6.83 4.82 -2.81
C GLU A 9 -7.18 3.88 -3.96
N ALA A 10 -7.45 4.41 -5.15
CA ALA A 10 -7.69 3.58 -6.33
C ALA A 10 -6.48 2.68 -6.66
N LEU A 11 -5.26 3.22 -6.57
CA LEU A 11 -4.02 2.46 -6.80
C LEU A 11 -3.82 1.36 -5.75
N GLU A 12 -4.02 1.67 -4.46
CA GLU A 12 -3.95 0.70 -3.37
C GLU A 12 -4.96 -0.44 -3.57
N GLN A 13 -6.22 -0.12 -3.93
CA GLN A 13 -7.24 -1.12 -4.19
C GLN A 13 -6.92 -1.99 -5.41
N ALA A 14 -6.44 -1.38 -6.50
CA ALA A 14 -6.05 -2.11 -7.71
C ALA A 14 -4.91 -3.10 -7.42
N ALA A 15 -3.89 -2.68 -6.66
CA ALA A 15 -2.77 -3.53 -6.30
C ALA A 15 -3.17 -4.66 -5.34
N ARG A 16 -4.06 -4.39 -4.36
CA ARG A 16 -4.66 -5.44 -3.50
C ARG A 16 -5.45 -6.46 -4.33
N ALA A 17 -6.24 -6.00 -5.30
CA ALA A 17 -7.00 -6.87 -6.19
C ALA A 17 -6.07 -7.77 -7.03
N GLN A 18 -4.96 -7.23 -7.54
CA GLN A 18 -3.97 -8.01 -8.29
C GLN A 18 -3.28 -9.07 -7.43
N LEU A 19 -2.89 -8.76 -6.20
CA LEU A 19 -2.33 -9.74 -5.27
C LEU A 19 -3.34 -10.84 -4.96
N ASN A 20 -4.59 -10.46 -4.67
CA ASN A 20 -5.64 -11.42 -4.35
C ASN A 20 -5.98 -12.33 -5.54
N ALA A 21 -5.98 -11.80 -6.77
CA ALA A 21 -6.15 -12.58 -7.99
C ALA A 21 -5.04 -13.64 -8.20
N ARG A 22 -3.88 -13.46 -7.56
CA ARG A 22 -2.75 -14.39 -7.58
C ARG A 22 -2.73 -15.36 -6.37
N GLY A 23 -3.84 -15.45 -5.62
CA GLY A 23 -3.97 -16.37 -4.49
C GLY A 23 -3.44 -15.86 -3.16
N TRP A 24 -3.09 -14.58 -3.08
CA TRP A 24 -2.75 -13.95 -1.81
C TRP A 24 -4.02 -13.52 -1.06
N HIS A 25 -3.90 -13.37 0.25
CA HIS A 25 -4.91 -12.71 1.08
C HIS A 25 -4.31 -11.43 1.66
N THR A 26 -4.57 -10.30 1.02
CA THR A 26 -3.95 -9.01 1.38
C THR A 26 -4.62 -8.40 2.62
N ASP A 27 -3.85 -8.22 3.70
CA ASP A 27 -4.29 -7.53 4.92
C ASP A 27 -4.37 -6.03 4.66
N TYR A 28 -3.24 -5.45 4.22
CA TYR A 28 -3.13 -4.05 3.83
C TYR A 28 -2.05 -3.88 2.76
N LEU A 29 -2.23 -2.86 1.93
CA LEU A 29 -1.21 -2.31 1.07
C LEU A 29 -1.45 -0.80 1.04
N SER A 30 -0.49 -0.01 1.51
CA SER A 30 -0.73 1.41 1.77
C SER A 30 0.50 2.27 1.49
N VAL A 31 0.27 3.46 0.91
CA VAL A 31 1.27 4.50 0.70
C VAL A 31 1.19 5.52 1.83
N ARG A 32 2.31 5.72 2.52
CA ARG A 32 2.44 6.62 3.68
C ARG A 32 3.62 7.57 3.53
N ARG A 33 3.57 8.67 4.28
CA ARG A 33 4.76 9.52 4.48
C ARG A 33 5.81 8.70 5.23
N ARG A 34 7.04 8.70 4.73
CA ARG A 34 8.15 7.90 5.26
C ARG A 34 8.53 8.28 6.70
N SER A 35 8.44 9.56 7.04
CA SER A 35 8.92 10.07 8.34
C SER A 35 8.03 9.72 9.53
N ASP A 36 6.71 9.64 9.33
CA ASP A 36 5.74 9.53 10.44
C ASP A 36 4.56 8.58 10.16
N LEU A 37 4.54 7.95 8.97
CA LEU A 37 3.48 7.04 8.50
C LEU A 37 2.09 7.67 8.39
N LEU A 38 1.99 9.00 8.37
CA LEU A 38 0.73 9.70 8.14
C LEU A 38 0.34 9.65 6.65
N ALA A 39 -0.84 10.20 6.35
CA ALA A 39 -1.24 10.40 4.97
C ALA A 39 -0.21 11.31 4.26
N PRO A 40 0.32 10.89 3.11
CA PRO A 40 1.31 11.69 2.38
C PRO A 40 0.64 12.95 1.82
N GLN A 41 1.42 14.01 1.79
CA GLN A 41 1.15 15.27 1.11
C GLN A 41 1.99 15.31 -0.19
N PRO A 42 1.70 16.25 -1.11
CA PRO A 42 2.61 16.53 -2.22
C PRO A 42 4.04 16.70 -1.71
N ASP A 43 5.01 16.15 -2.45
CA ASP A 43 6.45 16.25 -2.21
C ASP A 43 7.01 15.55 -0.94
N ASP A 44 6.18 14.82 -0.21
CA ASP A 44 6.65 13.98 0.89
C ASP A 44 7.47 12.78 0.38
N ALA A 45 8.55 12.43 1.10
CA ALA A 45 9.20 11.13 0.91
C ALA A 45 8.22 10.01 1.27
N LEU A 46 8.16 8.96 0.45
CA LEU A 46 7.11 7.94 0.55
C LEU A 46 7.65 6.60 1.00
N VAL A 47 6.78 5.83 1.64
CA VAL A 47 6.99 4.40 1.87
C VAL A 47 5.70 3.65 1.54
N VAL A 48 5.84 2.59 0.76
CA VAL A 48 4.77 1.62 0.52
C VAL A 48 4.93 0.50 1.53
N LEU A 49 3.87 0.21 2.28
CA LEU A 49 3.82 -0.84 3.28
C LEU A 49 2.83 -1.90 2.85
N GLY A 50 3.24 -3.17 2.84
CA GLY A 50 2.40 -4.29 2.44
C GLY A 50 2.43 -5.43 3.46
N ALA A 51 1.27 -6.03 3.69
CA ALA A 51 1.18 -7.32 4.36
C ALA A 51 0.10 -8.19 3.70
N ALA A 52 0.45 -9.43 3.41
CA ALA A 52 -0.45 -10.40 2.81
C ALA A 52 -0.09 -11.82 3.26
N ARG A 53 -1.08 -12.72 3.23
CA ARG A 53 -0.87 -14.14 3.47
C ARG A 53 -0.79 -14.92 2.16
N LEU A 54 0.11 -15.89 2.10
CA LEU A 54 0.17 -16.93 1.08
C LEU A 54 -0.02 -18.28 1.78
N GLY A 55 -1.22 -18.85 1.68
CA GLY A 55 -1.64 -19.94 2.56
C GLY A 55 -1.66 -19.50 4.02
N ALA A 56 -0.97 -20.24 4.89
CA ALA A 56 -0.85 -19.92 6.31
C ALA A 56 0.26 -18.89 6.62
N THR A 57 1.19 -18.67 5.70
CA THR A 57 2.36 -17.80 5.93
C THR A 57 2.00 -16.34 5.71
N ARG A 58 2.26 -15.49 6.70
CA ARG A 58 2.10 -14.03 6.58
C ARG A 58 3.43 -13.38 6.22
N LEU A 59 3.45 -12.65 5.12
CA LEU A 59 4.61 -11.93 4.63
C LEU A 59 4.36 -10.42 4.76
N ILE A 60 5.42 -9.70 5.10
CA ILE A 60 5.46 -8.24 5.15
C ILE A 60 6.63 -7.76 4.32
N ASP A 61 6.46 -6.61 3.69
CA ASP A 61 7.53 -5.93 2.99
C ASP A 61 7.26 -4.42 2.96
N ASN A 62 8.30 -3.64 2.71
CA ASN A 62 8.21 -2.20 2.51
C ASN A 62 9.16 -1.73 1.40
N LEU A 63 8.72 -0.71 0.65
CA LEU A 63 9.51 -0.06 -0.39
C LEU A 63 9.52 1.44 -0.17
N GLU A 64 10.71 2.02 -0.05
CA GLU A 64 10.92 3.47 0.09
C GLU A 64 11.13 4.12 -1.29
N ILE A 65 10.58 5.32 -1.50
CA ILE A 65 10.62 6.09 -2.75
C ILE A 65 11.06 7.53 -2.45
#